data_AF-A0A6N9VI29-F1
#
_entry.id   AF-A0A6N9VI29-F1
#
_cell.length_a   1.000
_cell.length_b   1.000
_cell.length_c   1.000
_cell.angle_alpha   90.00
_cell.angle_beta   90.00
_cell.angle_gamma   90.00
#
_symmetry.space_group_name_H-M   'P 1'
#
loop_
_entity.id
_entity.type
_entity.pdbx_description
1 polymer ?
#
loop_
_entity_poly.entity_id
_entity_poly.type
_entity_poly.pdbx_seq_one_letter_code
_entity_poly.pdbx_strand_id
1 'polypeptide(L)'
;RLRKRVAVVGAGPAGLACAVSAAERGHAVTLFDAAEEIGGQLDVARRVPGKEEFDETIRYFRVQLAEHGVDVRLGKSVTAADLPEHAYDEVVLATGVTPRVPAIPGVDHPTVVGYLDVLRDRVPVGRRVAV
;
A
#
# COMPACT_ATOMS: atom_id res chain seq x y z
N ARG A 1 8.23 -7.94 27.95
CA ARG A 1 7.28 -7.11 27.16
C ARG A 1 6.00 -7.91 26.98
N LEU A 2 4.82 -7.30 27.10
CA LEU A 2 3.53 -7.96 26.84
C LEU A 2 3.28 -8.06 25.34
N ARG A 3 2.89 -9.25 24.86
CA ARG A 3 2.43 -9.49 23.49
C ARG A 3 1.10 -8.77 23.27
N LYS A 4 0.92 -8.19 22.08
CA LYS A 4 -0.32 -7.51 21.63
C LYS A 4 -0.78 -8.07 20.29
N ARG A 5 -2.07 -7.98 20.01
CA ARG A 5 -2.70 -8.21 18.69
C ARG A 5 -2.79 -6.87 17.96
N VAL A 6 -2.11 -6.75 16.82
CA VAL A 6 -2.01 -5.50 16.06
C VAL A 6 -2.62 -5.69 14.68
N ALA A 7 -3.58 -4.86 14.31
CA ALA A 7 -4.05 -4.75 12.94
C ALA A 7 -3.30 -3.63 12.23
N VAL A 8 -2.73 -3.92 11.05
CA VAL A 8 -2.12 -2.91 10.17
C VAL A 8 -2.94 -2.84 8.89
N VAL A 9 -3.47 -1.65 8.57
CA VAL A 9 -4.34 -1.44 7.39
C VAL A 9 -3.57 -0.71 6.31
N GLY A 10 -3.20 -1.43 5.26
CA GLY A 10 -2.41 -0.97 4.12
C GLY A 10 -1.02 -1.61 4.09
N ALA A 11 -0.74 -2.42 3.07
CA ALA A 11 0.53 -3.06 2.77
C ALA A 11 1.42 -2.21 1.83
N GLY A 12 1.35 -0.87 1.97
CA GLY A 12 2.37 0.05 1.48
C GLY A 12 3.63 0.05 2.37
N PRO A 13 4.68 0.80 2.02
CA PRO A 13 5.96 0.78 2.75
C PRO A 13 5.83 1.05 4.25
N ALA A 14 4.94 1.98 4.65
CA ALA A 14 4.69 2.28 6.06
C ALA A 14 4.10 1.09 6.83
N GLY A 15 3.09 0.42 6.26
CA GLY A 15 2.45 -0.72 6.89
C GLY A 15 3.32 -1.98 6.86
N LEU A 16 4.08 -2.20 5.78
CA LEU A 16 5.04 -3.30 5.69
C LEU A 16 6.12 -3.20 6.77
N ALA A 17 6.74 -2.02 6.91
CA ALA A 17 7.74 -1.78 7.94
C ALA A 17 7.15 -1.95 9.35
N CYS A 18 5.96 -1.39 9.60
CA CYS A 18 5.27 -1.52 10.89
C CYS A 18 4.97 -2.99 11.22
N ALA A 19 4.42 -3.75 10.26
CA ALA A 19 4.04 -5.14 10.46
C ALA A 19 5.24 -6.03 10.78
N VAL A 20 6.31 -5.91 10.00
CA VAL A 20 7.56 -6.65 10.23
C VAL A 20 8.15 -6.30 11.60
N SER A 21 8.37 -5.01 11.88
CA SER A 21 8.96 -4.59 13.16
C SER A 21 8.11 -4.95 14.38
N ALA A 22 6.77 -4.95 14.27
CA ALA A 22 5.90 -5.38 15.35
C ALA A 22 5.99 -6.91 15.57
N ALA A 23 6.00 -7.68 14.48
CA ALA A 23 6.10 -9.14 14.55
C ALA A 23 7.48 -9.60 15.07
N GLU A 24 8.57 -8.98 14.62
CA GLU A 24 9.94 -9.17 15.16
C GLU A 24 10.01 -8.99 16.68
N ARG A 25 9.20 -8.08 17.22
CA ARG A 25 9.14 -7.80 18.68
C ARG A 25 8.23 -8.76 19.44
N GLY A 26 7.63 -9.73 18.76
CA GLY A 26 6.78 -10.77 19.33
C GLY A 26 5.29 -10.45 19.36
N HIS A 27 4.82 -9.40 18.68
CA HIS A 27 3.39 -9.11 18.57
C HIS A 27 2.70 -10.07 17.58
N ALA A 28 1.41 -10.34 17.78
CA ALA A 28 0.58 -11.03 16.78
C ALA A 28 0.06 -9.98 15.79
N VAL A 29 0.48 -10.05 14.54
CA VAL A 29 0.17 -9.02 13.54
C VAL A 29 -0.72 -9.59 12.44
N THR A 30 -1.79 -8.87 12.12
CA THR A 30 -2.56 -9.07 10.89
C THR A 30 -2.37 -7.84 10.01
N LEU A 31 -1.88 -8.04 8.78
CA LEU A 31 -1.70 -7.00 7.77
C LEU A 31 -2.78 -7.13 6.70
N PHE A 32 -3.49 -6.05 6.42
CA PHE A 32 -4.54 -5.99 5.41
C PHE A 32 -4.12 -5.10 4.24
N ASP A 33 -4.54 -5.44 3.03
CA ASP A 33 -4.55 -4.53 1.88
C ASP A 33 -5.71 -4.83 0.94
N ALA A 34 -6.24 -3.80 0.29
CA ALA A 34 -7.29 -3.93 -0.72
C ALA A 34 -6.75 -4.46 -2.06
N ALA A 35 -5.46 -4.26 -2.35
CA ALA A 35 -4.80 -4.82 -3.52
C ALA A 35 -4.48 -6.31 -3.32
N GLU A 36 -4.33 -7.03 -4.43
CA GLU A 36 -3.95 -8.45 -4.46
C GLU A 36 -2.46 -8.69 -4.15
N GLU A 37 -1.65 -7.63 -4.15
CA GLU A 37 -0.21 -7.68 -3.92
C GLU A 37 0.22 -6.59 -2.95
N ILE A 38 1.29 -6.86 -2.21
CA ILE A 38 1.93 -5.86 -1.35
C ILE A 38 2.70 -4.81 -2.16
N GLY A 39 2.99 -3.67 -1.53
CA GLY A 39 3.91 -2.64 -2.04
C GLY A 39 3.30 -1.25 -2.10
N GLY A 40 1.98 -1.15 -2.24
CA GLY A 40 1.29 0.14 -2.36
C GLY A 40 1.92 1.02 -3.45
N GLN A 41 2.34 2.24 -3.12
CA GLN A 41 2.97 3.14 -4.09
C GLN A 41 4.34 2.64 -4.60
N LEU A 42 5.03 1.73 -3.90
CA LEU A 42 6.25 1.11 -4.42
C LEU A 42 5.96 0.23 -5.65
N ASP A 43 4.79 -0.42 -5.70
CA ASP A 43 4.37 -1.19 -6.87
C ASP A 43 4.18 -0.31 -8.12
N VAL A 44 3.74 0.93 -7.93
CA VAL A 44 3.66 1.91 -9.01
C VAL A 44 5.06 2.40 -9.37
N ALA A 45 5.90 2.71 -8.37
CA ALA A 45 7.24 3.26 -8.57
C ALA A 45 8.17 2.31 -9.33
N ARG A 46 8.12 0.99 -9.07
CA ARG A 46 8.97 0.00 -9.75
C ARG A 46 8.74 -0.10 -11.26
N ARG A 47 7.60 0.39 -11.75
CA ARG A 47 7.25 0.36 -13.19
C ARG A 47 7.94 1.48 -13.99
N VAL A 48 8.55 2.45 -13.30
CA VAL A 48 9.27 3.55 -13.94
C VAL A 48 10.68 3.07 -14.34
N PRO A 49 11.12 3.29 -15.59
CA PRO A 49 12.47 2.91 -16.01
C PRO A 49 13.55 3.51 -15.11
N GLY A 50 14.51 2.68 -14.69
CA GLY A 50 15.58 3.06 -13.76
C GLY A 50 15.19 3.01 -12.28
N LYS A 51 14.02 2.44 -11.95
CA LYS A 51 13.53 2.25 -10.56
C LYS A 51 13.19 0.79 -10.25
N GLU A 52 13.73 -0.14 -11.03
CA GLU A 52 13.50 -1.58 -10.92
C GLU A 52 13.98 -2.12 -9.55
N GLU A 53 14.92 -1.46 -8.89
CA GLU A 53 15.43 -1.83 -7.56
C GLU A 53 14.33 -1.83 -6.47
N PHE A 54 13.18 -1.19 -6.70
CA PHE A 54 12.03 -1.33 -5.80
C PHE A 54 11.43 -2.75 -5.78
N ASP A 55 11.68 -3.58 -6.79
CA ASP A 55 11.35 -5.00 -6.73
C ASP A 55 12.07 -5.69 -5.56
N GLU A 56 13.31 -5.30 -5.27
CA GLU A 56 14.09 -5.87 -4.16
C GLU A 56 13.52 -5.46 -2.80
N THR A 57 12.99 -4.24 -2.69
CA THR A 57 12.31 -3.80 -1.46
C THR A 57 11.03 -4.60 -1.22
N ILE A 58 10.24 -4.83 -2.28
CA ILE A 58 9.01 -5.64 -2.20
C ILE A 58 9.36 -7.09 -1.87
N ARG A 59 10.40 -7.65 -2.52
CA ARG A 59 10.89 -9.00 -2.25
C ARG A 59 11.34 -9.15 -0.79
N TYR A 60 12.11 -8.20 -0.27
CA TYR A 60 12.56 -8.17 1.13
C TYR A 60 11.35 -8.27 2.07
N PHE A 61 10.36 -7.38 1.93
CA PHE A 61 9.20 -7.40 2.81
C PHE A 61 8.37 -8.67 2.68
N ARG A 62 8.22 -9.22 1.47
CA ARG A 62 7.53 -10.51 1.28
C ARG A 62 8.18 -11.62 2.09
N VAL A 63 9.52 -11.70 2.08
CA VAL A 63 10.29 -12.68 2.87
C VAL A 63 10.13 -12.41 4.37
N GLN A 64 10.32 -11.18 4.82
CA GLN A 64 10.24 -10.84 6.25
C GLN A 64 8.85 -11.09 6.85
N LEU A 65 7.78 -10.77 6.12
CA LEU A 65 6.42 -11.06 6.56
C LEU A 65 6.21 -12.56 6.79
N ALA A 66 6.73 -13.40 5.90
CA ALA A 66 6.67 -14.85 6.02
C ALA A 66 7.55 -15.37 7.17
N GLU A 67 8.80 -14.91 7.28
CA GLU A 67 9.73 -15.31 8.34
C GLU A 67 9.21 -14.98 9.74
N HIS A 68 8.50 -13.85 9.90
CA HIS A 68 7.91 -13.43 11.17
C HIS A 68 6.46 -13.89 11.38
N GLY A 69 5.90 -14.67 10.46
CA GLY A 69 4.56 -15.25 10.59
C GLY A 69 3.44 -14.21 10.68
N VAL A 70 3.56 -13.10 9.93
CA VAL A 70 2.48 -12.11 9.83
C VAL A 70 1.30 -12.71 9.08
N ASP A 71 0.08 -12.56 9.62
CA ASP A 71 -1.15 -12.94 8.93
C ASP A 71 -1.48 -11.89 7.86
N VAL A 72 -1.12 -12.16 6.60
CA VAL A 72 -1.30 -11.24 5.49
C VAL A 72 -2.61 -11.52 4.76
N ARG A 73 -3.48 -10.51 4.65
CA ARG A 73 -4.81 -10.59 4.05
C ARG A 73 -4.95 -9.56 2.93
N LEU A 74 -4.59 -9.97 1.72
CA LEU A 74 -4.69 -9.18 0.49
C LEU A 74 -6.09 -9.33 -0.14
N GLY A 75 -6.43 -8.47 -1.11
CA GLY A 75 -7.75 -8.43 -1.73
C GLY A 75 -8.87 -8.06 -0.75
N LYS A 76 -8.53 -7.50 0.42
CA LYS A 76 -9.47 -7.17 1.50
C LYS A 76 -9.44 -5.69 1.81
N SER A 77 -10.44 -4.97 1.31
CA SER A 77 -10.76 -3.63 1.80
C SER A 77 -11.27 -3.72 3.24
N VAL A 78 -10.81 -2.81 4.10
CA VAL A 78 -11.12 -2.79 5.54
C VAL A 78 -11.89 -1.52 5.86
N THR A 79 -13.06 -1.69 6.45
CA THR A 79 -13.86 -0.63 7.06
C THR A 79 -13.72 -0.67 8.57
N ALA A 80 -14.24 0.34 9.27
CA ALA A 80 -14.27 0.33 10.74
C ALA A 80 -15.05 -0.88 11.30
N ALA A 81 -16.08 -1.36 10.59
CA ALA A 81 -16.88 -2.51 11.00
C ALA A 81 -16.09 -3.84 10.92
N ASP A 82 -15.07 -3.92 10.06
CA ASP A 82 -14.19 -5.08 9.94
C ASP A 82 -13.16 -5.19 11.07
N LEU A 83 -13.05 -4.15 11.90
CA LEU A 83 -12.14 -4.05 13.04
C LEU A 83 -12.95 -3.93 14.35
N PRO A 84 -13.70 -4.98 14.73
CA PRO A 84 -14.58 -4.91 15.88
C PRO A 84 -13.79 -4.65 17.17
N GLU A 85 -14.46 -3.98 18.10
CA GLU A 85 -13.90 -3.64 19.40
C GLU A 85 -13.32 -4.89 20.08
N HIS A 86 -12.14 -4.75 20.68
CA HIS A 86 -11.38 -5.81 21.36
C HIS A 86 -10.84 -6.97 20.48
N ALA A 87 -11.06 -6.98 19.16
CA ALA A 87 -10.39 -7.95 18.28
C ALA A 87 -8.89 -7.72 18.19
N TYR A 88 -8.50 -6.44 18.23
CA TYR A 88 -7.11 -5.98 18.23
C TYR A 88 -6.88 -5.08 19.44
N ASP A 89 -5.67 -5.13 19.98
CA ASP A 89 -5.26 -4.25 21.07
C ASP A 89 -4.80 -2.89 20.51
N GLU A 90 -4.32 -2.86 19.26
CA GLU A 90 -3.89 -1.66 18.55
C GLU A 90 -4.25 -1.76 17.07
N VAL A 91 -4.59 -0.63 16.45
CA VAL A 91 -4.83 -0.50 15.00
C VAL A 91 -3.91 0.57 14.43
N VAL A 92 -3.17 0.22 13.38
CA VAL A 92 -2.29 1.13 12.64
C VAL A 92 -2.88 1.37 11.26
N LEU A 93 -3.25 2.63 10.99
CA LEU A 93 -3.74 3.06 9.68
C LEU A 93 -2.56 3.50 8.80
N ALA A 94 -2.29 2.74 7.75
CA ALA A 94 -1.24 2.97 6.76
C ALA A 94 -1.82 2.98 5.33
N THR A 95 -2.99 3.58 5.17
CA THR A 95 -3.86 3.51 3.97
C THR A 95 -3.38 4.32 2.77
N GLY A 96 -2.21 4.96 2.86
CA GLY A 96 -1.61 5.68 1.74
C GLY A 96 -2.23 7.07 1.51
N VAL A 97 -2.38 7.44 0.24
CA VAL A 97 -2.79 8.78 -0.20
C VAL A 97 -3.78 8.71 -1.36
N THR A 98 -4.55 9.78 -1.52
CA THR A 98 -5.36 10.02 -2.72
C THR A 98 -4.69 11.09 -3.58
N PRO A 99 -4.54 10.89 -4.90
CA PRO A 99 -4.05 11.93 -5.80
C PRO A 99 -4.87 13.21 -5.68
N ARG A 100 -4.18 14.36 -5.64
CA ARG A 100 -4.82 15.68 -5.61
C ARG A 100 -5.28 16.07 -7.00
N VAL A 101 -6.52 16.57 -7.10
CA VAL A 101 -7.05 17.25 -8.29
C VAL A 101 -6.89 18.75 -8.11
N PRO A 102 -6.09 19.45 -8.94
CA PRO A 102 -5.90 20.90 -8.81
C PRO A 102 -7.12 21.68 -9.36
N ALA A 103 -7.39 22.85 -8.78
CA ALA A 103 -8.47 23.74 -9.20
C ALA A 103 -8.08 24.56 -10.45
N ILE A 104 -7.91 23.88 -11.58
CA ILE A 104 -7.57 24.50 -12.87
C ILE A 104 -8.82 24.50 -13.77
N PRO A 105 -9.20 25.64 -14.37
CA PRO A 105 -10.27 25.65 -15.37
C PRO A 105 -10.00 24.63 -16.49
N GLY A 106 -10.92 23.70 -16.69
CA GLY A 106 -10.78 22.61 -17.66
C GLY A 106 -10.08 21.35 -17.13
N VAL A 107 -9.88 21.20 -15.82
CA VAL A 107 -9.29 19.98 -15.21
C VAL A 107 -10.07 18.71 -15.52
N ASP A 108 -11.38 18.81 -15.78
CA ASP A 108 -12.23 17.68 -16.16
C ASP A 108 -12.24 17.38 -17.66
N HIS A 109 -11.42 18.07 -18.46
CA HIS A 109 -11.34 17.84 -19.91
C HIS A 109 -10.87 16.39 -20.19
N PRO A 110 -11.42 15.67 -21.19
CA PRO A 110 -11.13 14.24 -21.41
C PRO A 110 -9.66 13.87 -21.69
N THR A 111 -8.81 14.87 -21.95
CA THR A 111 -7.37 14.68 -22.17
C THR A 111 -6.55 14.80 -20.89
N VAL A 112 -7.16 15.23 -19.78
CA VAL A 112 -6.51 15.31 -18.47
C VAL A 112 -6.54 13.90 -17.86
N VAL A 113 -5.36 13.38 -17.54
CA VAL A 113 -5.17 12.08 -16.92
C VAL A 113 -4.24 12.20 -15.73
N GLY A 114 -4.51 11.46 -14.67
CA GLY A 114 -3.68 11.40 -13.48
C GLY A 114 -2.42 10.54 -13.70
N TYR A 115 -1.42 10.73 -12.84
CA TYR A 115 -0.18 9.94 -12.91
C TYR A 115 -0.43 8.43 -12.68
N LEU A 116 -1.44 8.07 -11.88
CA LEU A 116 -1.83 6.66 -11.68
C LEU A 116 -2.50 6.09 -12.92
N ASP A 117 -3.33 6.87 -13.62
CA ASP A 117 -3.97 6.41 -14.86
C ASP A 117 -2.90 6.00 -15.88
N VAL A 118 -1.80 6.76 -15.96
CA VAL A 118 -0.68 6.48 -16.86
C VAL A 118 0.19 5.32 -16.36
N LEU A 119 0.69 5.41 -15.11
CA LEU A 119 1.70 4.46 -14.60
C LEU A 119 1.10 3.11 -14.18
N ARG A 120 -0.10 3.14 -13.60
CA ARG A 120 -0.78 1.95 -13.09
C ARG A 120 -1.74 1.36 -14.12
N ASP A 121 -2.65 2.18 -14.61
CA ASP A 121 -3.80 1.72 -15.42
C ASP A 121 -3.52 1.73 -16.93
N ARG A 122 -2.36 2.29 -17.33
CA ARG A 122 -1.83 2.30 -18.70
C ARG A 122 -2.82 2.89 -19.71
N VAL A 123 -3.49 3.98 -19.35
CA VAL A 123 -4.33 4.73 -20.30
C VAL A 123 -3.49 5.16 -21.51
N PRO A 124 -4.05 5.16 -22.73
CA PRO A 124 -3.30 5.58 -23.92
C PRO A 124 -2.80 7.02 -23.82
N VAL A 125 -1.50 7.24 -24.10
CA VAL A 125 -0.86 8.56 -24.09
C VAL A 125 -0.42 8.93 -25.52
N GLY A 126 -0.72 10.16 -25.94
CA GLY A 126 -0.37 10.67 -27.26
C GLY A 126 1.10 11.04 -27.42
N ARG A 127 1.50 11.42 -28.64
CA ARG A 127 2.89 11.82 -28.96
C ARG A 127 3.30 13.18 -28.36
N ARG A 128 2.33 14.01 -27.96
CA ARG A 128 2.54 15.33 -27.38
C ARG A 128 1.86 15.37 -26.03
N VAL A 129 2.62 15.63 -24.98
CA VAL A 129 2.18 15.59 -23.59
C VAL A 129 2.71 16.83 -22.88
N ALA A 130 1.90 17.42 -22.01
CA ALA A 130 2.32 18.41 -21.03
C ALA A 130 2.21 17.78 -19.64
N VAL A 131 3.25 17.95 -18.81
CA VAL A 131 3.33 17.46 -17.42
C VAL A 131 3.48 18.65 -16.50
#